data_AF-A0A4P5R8R3-F1
#
_entry.id   AF-A0A4P5R8R3-F1
#
_cell.length_a   1.000
_cell.length_b   1.000
_cell.length_c   1.000
_cell.angle_alpha   90.00
_cell.angle_beta   90.00
_cell.angle_gamma   90.00
#
_symmetry.space_group_name_H-M   'P 1'
#
loop_
_entity.id
_entity.type
_entity.pdbx_description
1 polymer ?
#
loop_
_entity_poly.entity_id
_entity_poly.type
_entity_poly.pdbx_seq_one_letter_code
_entity_poly.pdbx_strand_id
1 'polypeptide(L)'
;MTTQIPQEWKPGFPVTNAGFLRISASQVGAEENRACNDFISLKSRPAAKIGEGYMQLRYPPFESFPLGIVRDALLATINNDKVIHEFEDMDDIAENAITEAISKTRGKVEKSHKLWAIDALIGYLTAWEKARKEDIANNIDFTDLEVIQAFDETENSHTEWFAWGIYLTSSDGKIREFRALKFSKAGLTPLNPIRAGVIARILADGVPHSEPSWSSPRDPIYKVLKPAEHVRIREIGCLDSSQAIVLEASVAEARKMFVEKALPIVIERVQGGTQKPGPSCRGCRANTMCETLPNRPGLLGITAFAPWPKAYSPSKFHTYRRCPRQYFLQDELGLRTKPESQNSAQQRGLLVHAWLEQAHKRSLECSKEDLPTNSTLGVIATELGWNQDEANVALPFLSQHQFTCPINKSSKVATEISVEALDTDADISISTRPDLIYKNGDDLVWREMKTVSSIKDLENEIYFNIYPQLPLAIRLMVENAIPKNVMEKLGEYKNKRVELELISPDECKTITWDCDDEKVKLSAWSQLAEQVDNWASDTLFAPSANPPCNWCKVSQWCEFANAELVKADIGGLQVDLKTGEIIENASIPLISNDDRVAKALGLAASLAEVSENDEDIPF
;
A
#
# COMPACT_ATOMS: atom_id res chain seq x y z
N MET A 1 -26.72 3.35 23.73
CA MET A 1 -25.55 4.14 24.17
C MET A 1 -25.35 5.19 23.11
N THR A 2 -25.45 6.47 23.43
CA THR A 2 -25.36 7.56 22.46
C THR A 2 -24.02 8.27 22.66
N THR A 3 -23.18 8.26 21.64
CA THR A 3 -21.89 8.92 21.68
C THR A 3 -21.96 10.28 20.99
N GLN A 4 -21.49 11.33 21.65
CA GLN A 4 -21.44 12.66 21.04
C GLN A 4 -20.04 12.94 20.50
N ILE A 5 -19.88 12.90 19.18
CA ILE A 5 -18.68 13.37 18.50
C ILE A 5 -18.93 14.81 18.03
N PRO A 6 -18.07 15.78 18.39
CA PRO A 6 -18.18 17.14 17.90
C PRO A 6 -18.25 17.16 16.37
N GLN A 7 -19.32 17.77 15.85
CA GLN A 7 -19.54 17.90 14.40
C GLN A 7 -18.65 18.99 13.80
N GLU A 8 -18.26 19.97 14.62
CA GLU A 8 -17.34 21.03 14.23
C GLU A 8 -15.95 20.46 13.93
N TRP A 9 -15.50 20.66 12.70
CA TRP A 9 -14.14 20.42 12.25
C TRP A 9 -13.65 21.67 11.54
N LYS A 10 -12.47 22.14 11.92
CA LYS A 10 -11.81 23.32 11.34
C LYS A 10 -10.50 22.86 10.72
N PRO A 11 -10.54 22.24 9.53
CA PRO A 11 -9.30 22.00 8.81
C PRO A 11 -8.67 23.34 8.47
N GLY A 12 -7.34 23.39 8.31
CA GLY A 12 -6.62 24.57 7.82
C GLY A 12 -7.00 25.01 6.39
N PHE A 13 -8.13 24.56 5.84
CA PHE A 13 -8.66 24.89 4.53
C PHE A 13 -10.19 25.10 4.60
N PRO A 14 -10.79 25.89 3.68
CA PRO A 14 -12.22 26.16 3.69
C PRO A 14 -13.06 24.91 3.40
N VAL A 15 -14.03 24.60 4.27
CA VAL A 15 -14.93 23.46 4.11
C VAL A 15 -16.35 23.78 4.60
N THR A 16 -17.38 23.27 3.93
CA THR A 16 -18.76 23.32 4.42
C THR A 16 -19.02 22.23 5.44
N ASN A 17 -19.89 22.50 6.42
CA ASN A 17 -20.32 21.45 7.34
C ASN A 17 -21.23 20.44 6.62
N ALA A 18 -21.03 19.15 6.91
CA ALA A 18 -21.81 18.05 6.35
C ALA A 18 -23.14 17.81 7.09
N GLY A 19 -23.28 18.31 8.33
CA GLY A 19 -24.47 18.12 9.16
C GLY A 19 -24.62 16.71 9.77
N PHE A 20 -23.75 15.76 9.39
CA PHE A 20 -23.66 14.43 9.98
C PHE A 20 -22.27 13.80 9.77
N LEU A 21 -21.98 12.74 10.52
CA LEU A 21 -20.79 11.91 10.37
C LEU A 21 -21.18 10.50 9.88
N ARG A 22 -20.37 9.95 8.98
CA ARG A 22 -20.39 8.55 8.60
C ARG A 22 -19.00 7.96 8.76
N ILE A 23 -18.81 7.13 9.78
CA ILE A 23 -17.52 6.62 10.22
C ILE A 23 -17.35 5.17 9.76
N SER A 24 -16.35 4.95 8.89
CA SER A 24 -15.95 3.62 8.41
C SER A 24 -14.96 2.98 9.39
N ALA A 25 -15.24 1.74 9.82
CA ALA A 25 -14.33 0.96 10.66
C ALA A 25 -12.93 0.80 10.03
N SER A 26 -12.85 0.61 8.71
CA SER A 26 -11.58 0.45 8.00
C SER A 26 -10.77 1.75 8.01
N GLN A 27 -11.44 2.88 7.80
CA GLN A 27 -10.81 4.19 7.68
C GLN A 27 -10.24 4.65 9.03
N VAL A 28 -11.01 4.54 10.12
CA VAL A 28 -10.53 4.86 11.47
C VAL A 28 -9.66 3.77 12.07
N GLY A 29 -9.47 2.66 11.36
CA GLY A 29 -8.54 1.59 11.67
C GLY A 29 -7.17 1.73 10.99
N ALA A 30 -6.96 2.76 10.17
CA ALA A 30 -5.69 2.96 9.48
C ALA A 30 -4.50 2.99 10.46
N GLU A 31 -3.35 2.46 10.06
CA GLU A 31 -2.14 2.50 10.90
C GLU A 31 -1.75 3.95 11.26
N GLU A 32 -1.24 4.18 12.47
CA GLU A 32 -0.94 5.52 12.99
C GLU A 32 0.13 6.25 12.16
N ASN A 33 1.09 5.51 11.60
CA ASN A 33 2.07 6.03 10.65
C ASN A 33 1.45 6.49 9.31
N ARG A 34 0.25 6.02 8.96
CA ARG A 34 -0.45 6.26 7.68
C ARG A 34 -1.76 7.05 7.82
N ALA A 35 -2.22 7.29 9.05
CA ALA A 35 -3.46 8.00 9.35
C ALA A 35 -3.25 9.52 9.28
N CYS A 36 -3.80 10.16 8.25
CA CYS A 36 -3.99 11.61 8.21
C CYS A 36 -5.37 11.94 8.80
N ASN A 37 -5.42 12.59 9.97
CA ASN A 37 -6.67 12.86 10.67
C ASN A 37 -7.57 13.79 9.86
N ASP A 38 -7.02 14.79 9.15
CA ASP A 38 -7.83 15.65 8.28
C ASP A 38 -8.41 14.89 7.07
N PHE A 39 -7.68 13.94 6.50
CA PHE A 39 -8.23 13.06 5.45
C PHE A 39 -9.37 12.18 6.01
N ILE A 40 -9.17 11.58 7.18
CA ILE A 40 -10.18 10.75 7.84
C ILE A 40 -11.41 11.60 8.21
N SER A 41 -11.19 12.80 8.73
CA SER A 41 -12.23 13.76 9.08
C SER A 41 -13.06 14.18 7.86
N LEU A 42 -12.40 14.47 6.73
CA LEU A 42 -13.05 14.82 5.47
C LEU A 42 -13.88 13.66 4.87
N LYS A 43 -13.31 12.45 4.86
CA LYS A 43 -13.98 11.24 4.37
C LYS A 43 -15.18 10.85 5.24
N SER A 44 -15.09 11.10 6.55
CA SER A 44 -16.20 10.87 7.50
C SER A 44 -17.35 11.88 7.35
N ARG A 45 -17.18 12.92 6.54
CA ARG A 45 -18.15 13.99 6.28
C ARG A 45 -18.53 13.98 4.78
N PRO A 46 -19.35 13.02 4.33
CA PRO A 46 -19.60 12.81 2.90
C PRO A 46 -20.30 13.99 2.22
N ALA A 47 -21.04 14.82 2.96
CA ALA A 47 -21.67 16.04 2.44
C ALA A 47 -20.76 17.29 2.48
N ALA A 48 -19.57 17.21 3.09
CA ALA A 48 -18.64 18.34 3.15
C ALA A 48 -18.10 18.67 1.76
N LYS A 49 -18.15 19.95 1.39
CA LYS A 49 -17.60 20.52 0.16
C LYS A 49 -16.42 21.42 0.51
N ILE A 50 -15.35 21.32 -0.25
CA ILE A 50 -14.19 22.20 -0.10
C ILE A 50 -14.49 23.51 -0.85
N GLY A 51 -14.02 24.64 -0.31
CA GLY A 51 -14.21 25.96 -0.92
C GLY A 51 -13.51 26.13 -2.27
N GLU A 52 -13.62 27.32 -2.87
CA GLU A 52 -13.04 27.61 -4.18
C GLU A 52 -11.52 27.33 -4.24
N GLY A 53 -11.04 26.79 -5.38
CA GLY A 53 -9.62 26.48 -5.62
C GLY A 53 -9.22 25.01 -5.46
N TYR A 54 -10.14 24.12 -5.07
CA TYR A 54 -9.87 22.67 -5.06
C TYR A 54 -9.92 22.08 -6.47
N MET A 55 -9.04 21.10 -6.72
CA MET A 55 -9.11 20.30 -7.95
C MET A 55 -10.14 19.19 -7.78
N GLN A 56 -11.10 19.10 -8.71
CA GLN A 56 -12.06 18.00 -8.69
C GLN A 56 -11.33 16.68 -8.92
N LEU A 57 -11.49 15.72 -8.01
CA LEU A 57 -10.94 14.37 -8.18
C LEU A 57 -11.49 13.75 -9.47
N ARG A 58 -10.59 13.30 -10.32
CA ARG A 58 -10.87 12.49 -11.49
C ARG A 58 -10.66 11.03 -11.11
N TYR A 59 -11.56 10.16 -11.55
CA TYR A 59 -11.48 8.74 -11.24
C TYR A 59 -10.91 7.98 -12.44
N PRO A 60 -10.15 6.91 -12.22
CA PRO A 60 -9.72 6.04 -13.31
C PRO A 60 -10.95 5.45 -14.04
N PRO A 61 -10.84 5.15 -15.34
CA PRO A 61 -11.95 4.62 -16.14
C PRO A 61 -12.26 3.13 -15.86
N PHE A 62 -11.60 2.51 -14.89
CA PHE A 62 -11.69 1.09 -14.55
C PHE A 62 -12.04 0.88 -13.08
N GLU A 63 -12.59 -0.29 -12.76
CA GLU A 63 -12.85 -0.71 -11.39
C GLU A 63 -11.52 -1.07 -10.70
N SER A 64 -11.23 -0.41 -9.58
CA SER A 64 -9.97 -0.52 -8.84
C SER A 64 -10.15 -1.14 -7.45
N PHE A 65 -11.35 -1.60 -7.09
CA PHE A 65 -11.61 -2.27 -5.83
C PHE A 65 -11.98 -3.75 -6.00
N PRO A 66 -10.97 -4.65 -6.08
CA PRO A 66 -11.20 -6.03 -6.46
C PRO A 66 -11.97 -6.88 -5.44
N LEU A 67 -11.74 -6.66 -4.13
CA LEU A 67 -12.55 -7.33 -3.11
C LEU A 67 -14.01 -6.86 -3.13
N GLY A 68 -14.31 -5.67 -3.68
CA GLY A 68 -15.65 -5.19 -3.95
C GLY A 68 -16.47 -6.18 -4.76
N ILE A 69 -15.92 -6.58 -5.92
CA ILE A 69 -16.54 -7.54 -6.84
C ILE A 69 -16.71 -8.90 -6.15
N VAL A 70 -15.69 -9.38 -5.44
CA VAL A 70 -15.75 -10.67 -4.73
C VAL A 70 -16.86 -10.68 -3.68
N ARG A 71 -16.98 -9.63 -2.87
CA ARG A 71 -18.04 -9.51 -1.86
C ARG A 71 -19.43 -9.49 -2.50
N ASP A 72 -19.61 -8.69 -3.55
CA ASP A 72 -20.92 -8.52 -4.17
C ASP A 72 -21.36 -9.82 -4.88
N ALA A 73 -20.41 -10.54 -5.50
CA ALA A 73 -20.64 -11.88 -6.03
C ALA A 73 -20.98 -12.88 -4.92
N LEU A 74 -20.24 -12.86 -3.81
CA LEU A 74 -20.50 -13.72 -2.66
C LEU A 74 -21.91 -13.51 -2.08
N LEU A 75 -22.33 -12.25 -1.91
CA LEU A 75 -23.68 -11.94 -1.45
C LEU A 75 -24.75 -12.46 -2.43
N ALA A 76 -24.52 -12.41 -3.74
CA ALA A 76 -25.43 -13.00 -4.72
C ALA A 76 -25.46 -14.55 -4.64
N THR A 77 -24.32 -15.18 -4.33
CA THR A 77 -24.20 -16.64 -4.20
C THR A 77 -24.89 -17.16 -2.95
N ILE A 78 -24.68 -16.54 -1.78
CA ILE A 78 -25.25 -17.04 -0.51
C ILE A 78 -26.77 -16.84 -0.47
N ASN A 79 -27.27 -15.69 -0.95
CA ASN A 79 -28.72 -15.38 -0.94
C ASN A 79 -29.57 -16.28 -1.87
N ASN A 80 -28.98 -17.08 -2.73
CA ASN A 80 -29.71 -17.88 -3.71
C ASN A 80 -30.05 -19.31 -3.25
N ASP A 81 -29.71 -19.73 -2.02
CA ASP A 81 -29.99 -21.04 -1.38
C ASP A 81 -29.57 -22.32 -2.17
N LYS A 82 -29.20 -22.20 -3.45
CA LYS A 82 -28.94 -23.30 -4.39
C LYS A 82 -27.51 -23.81 -4.36
N VAL A 83 -26.60 -23.09 -3.70
CA VAL A 83 -25.17 -23.41 -3.66
C VAL A 83 -24.76 -24.12 -2.36
N ILE A 84 -25.68 -24.28 -1.42
CA ILE A 84 -25.37 -24.65 -0.03
C ILE A 84 -25.25 -26.17 0.18
N HIS A 85 -25.53 -27.01 -0.84
CA HIS A 85 -25.71 -28.45 -0.61
C HIS A 85 -24.84 -29.43 -1.39
N GLU A 86 -24.20 -29.06 -2.51
CA GLU A 86 -23.29 -29.94 -3.25
C GLU A 86 -22.45 -29.07 -4.20
N PHE A 87 -21.25 -28.66 -3.77
CA PHE A 87 -20.32 -27.91 -4.62
C PHE A 87 -19.66 -28.85 -5.64
N GLU A 88 -20.43 -29.41 -6.58
CA GLU A 88 -19.87 -30.25 -7.64
C GLU A 88 -19.11 -29.42 -8.71
N ASP A 89 -19.35 -28.10 -8.77
CA ASP A 89 -18.64 -27.19 -9.69
C ASP A 89 -18.48 -25.76 -9.12
N MET A 90 -17.45 -25.54 -8.28
CA MET A 90 -17.16 -24.20 -7.71
C MET A 90 -16.71 -23.18 -8.75
N ASP A 91 -16.09 -23.64 -9.83
CA ASP A 91 -15.55 -22.77 -10.87
C ASP A 91 -16.70 -22.11 -11.64
N ASP A 92 -17.70 -22.90 -12.06
CA ASP A 92 -18.90 -22.39 -12.73
C ASP A 92 -19.72 -21.44 -11.84
N ILE A 93 -19.87 -21.78 -10.55
CA ILE A 93 -20.56 -20.92 -9.59
C ILE A 93 -19.83 -19.58 -9.45
N ALA A 94 -18.52 -19.62 -9.25
CA ALA A 94 -17.72 -18.42 -9.08
C ALA A 94 -17.72 -17.56 -10.34
N GLU A 95 -17.57 -18.17 -11.52
CA GLU A 95 -17.60 -17.43 -12.79
C GLU A 95 -18.94 -16.72 -13.02
N ASN A 96 -20.06 -17.41 -12.79
CA ASN A 96 -21.39 -16.84 -12.96
C ASN A 96 -21.64 -15.69 -11.97
N ALA A 97 -21.34 -15.89 -10.69
CA ALA A 97 -21.53 -14.88 -9.65
C ALA A 97 -20.66 -13.64 -9.89
N ILE A 98 -19.40 -13.82 -10.28
CA ILE A 98 -18.50 -12.71 -10.63
C ILE A 98 -18.99 -11.98 -11.87
N THR A 99 -19.46 -12.70 -12.88
CA THR A 99 -20.02 -12.08 -14.10
C THR A 99 -21.26 -11.23 -13.79
N GLU A 100 -22.14 -11.72 -12.91
CA GLU A 100 -23.28 -10.93 -12.44
C GLU A 100 -22.85 -9.70 -11.65
N ALA A 101 -21.89 -9.84 -10.71
CA ALA A 101 -21.37 -8.70 -9.94
C ALA A 101 -20.76 -7.63 -10.85
N ILE A 102 -19.94 -8.04 -11.82
CA ILE A 102 -19.34 -7.15 -12.83
C ILE A 102 -20.42 -6.38 -13.62
N SER A 103 -21.55 -7.00 -13.94
CA SER A 103 -22.63 -6.34 -14.70
C SER A 103 -23.28 -5.17 -13.95
N LYS A 104 -23.13 -5.12 -12.62
CA LYS A 104 -23.65 -4.06 -11.73
C LYS A 104 -22.60 -2.99 -11.45
N THR A 105 -21.34 -3.24 -11.80
CA THR A 105 -20.21 -2.32 -11.62
C THR A 105 -20.27 -1.18 -12.64
N ARG A 106 -19.90 0.04 -12.21
CA ARG A 106 -19.91 1.24 -13.09
C ARG A 106 -18.62 1.39 -13.92
N GLY A 107 -17.49 0.91 -13.40
CA GLY A 107 -16.18 0.98 -14.06
C GLY A 107 -15.93 -0.20 -15.00
N LYS A 108 -15.02 -0.03 -15.96
CA LYS A 108 -14.55 -1.14 -16.80
C LYS A 108 -13.83 -2.17 -15.93
N VAL A 109 -14.21 -3.43 -16.04
CA VAL A 109 -13.52 -4.54 -15.38
C VAL A 109 -12.64 -5.26 -16.39
N GLU A 110 -11.34 -5.31 -16.13
CA GLU A 110 -10.35 -5.97 -17.00
C GLU A 110 -10.45 -7.49 -16.90
N LYS A 111 -10.03 -8.20 -17.95
CA LYS A 111 -10.06 -9.68 -17.97
C LYS A 111 -9.28 -10.27 -16.79
N SER A 112 -8.09 -9.76 -16.52
CA SER A 112 -7.27 -10.18 -15.38
C SER A 112 -7.93 -9.92 -14.03
N HIS A 113 -8.69 -8.83 -13.91
CA HIS A 113 -9.46 -8.53 -12.72
C HIS A 113 -10.56 -9.60 -12.52
N LYS A 114 -11.32 -9.94 -13.57
CA LYS A 114 -12.32 -11.02 -13.52
C LYS A 114 -11.68 -12.34 -13.08
N LEU A 115 -10.57 -12.75 -13.71
CA LEU A 115 -9.89 -14.01 -13.37
C LEU A 115 -9.40 -14.03 -11.92
N TRP A 116 -8.80 -12.93 -11.47
CA TRP A 116 -8.39 -12.78 -10.08
C TRP A 116 -9.57 -12.91 -9.11
N ALA A 117 -10.69 -12.27 -9.42
CA ALA A 117 -11.87 -12.24 -8.57
C ALA A 117 -12.56 -13.62 -8.49
N ILE A 118 -12.49 -14.43 -9.57
CA ILE A 118 -12.92 -15.83 -9.56
C ILE A 118 -12.09 -16.64 -8.58
N ASP A 119 -10.76 -16.62 -8.69
CA ASP A 119 -9.86 -17.34 -7.78
C ASP A 119 -10.09 -16.92 -6.31
N ALA A 120 -10.25 -15.61 -6.08
CA ALA A 120 -10.52 -15.06 -4.75
C ALA A 120 -11.87 -15.51 -4.19
N LEU A 121 -12.91 -15.61 -5.03
CA LEU A 121 -14.22 -16.10 -4.61
C LEU A 121 -14.17 -17.60 -4.30
N ILE A 122 -13.50 -18.40 -5.13
CA ILE A 122 -13.31 -19.85 -4.88
C ILE A 122 -12.61 -20.07 -3.55
N GLY A 123 -11.52 -19.34 -3.28
CA GLY A 123 -10.79 -19.47 -2.03
C GLY A 123 -11.61 -19.00 -0.82
N TYR A 124 -12.40 -17.94 -0.97
CA TYR A 124 -13.36 -17.53 0.07
C TYR A 124 -14.42 -18.61 0.33
N LEU A 125 -15.05 -19.17 -0.70
CA LEU A 125 -16.08 -20.22 -0.56
C LEU A 125 -15.50 -21.50 0.07
N THR A 126 -14.26 -21.84 -0.27
CA THR A 126 -13.52 -22.95 0.35
C THR A 126 -13.32 -22.71 1.85
N ALA A 127 -12.88 -21.50 2.23
CA ALA A 127 -12.71 -21.11 3.63
C ALA A 127 -14.04 -21.05 4.39
N TRP A 128 -15.10 -20.58 3.72
CA TRP A 128 -16.46 -20.52 4.24
C TRP A 128 -16.97 -21.91 4.61
N GLU A 129 -16.84 -22.88 3.71
CA GLU A 129 -17.31 -24.25 3.92
C GLU A 129 -16.55 -24.92 5.07
N LYS A 130 -15.24 -24.65 5.19
CA LYS A 130 -14.44 -25.09 6.33
C LYS A 130 -14.95 -24.49 7.64
N ALA A 131 -15.15 -23.17 7.69
CA ALA A 131 -15.65 -22.47 8.88
C ALA A 131 -17.07 -22.95 9.26
N ARG A 132 -17.95 -23.15 8.28
CA ARG A 132 -19.31 -23.67 8.47
C ARG A 132 -19.29 -25.07 9.09
N LYS A 133 -18.43 -25.97 8.62
CA LYS A 133 -18.28 -27.32 9.22
C LYS A 133 -17.82 -27.25 10.68
N GLU A 134 -16.87 -26.37 10.99
CA GLU A 134 -16.42 -26.12 12.36
C GLU A 134 -17.55 -25.54 13.24
N ASP A 135 -18.32 -24.59 12.72
CA ASP A 135 -19.44 -23.97 13.44
C ASP A 135 -20.59 -24.97 13.68
N ILE A 136 -20.96 -25.78 12.68
CA ILE A 136 -21.98 -26.84 12.79
C ILE A 136 -21.57 -27.89 13.83
N ALA A 137 -20.29 -28.28 13.86
CA ALA A 137 -19.77 -29.18 14.88
C ALA A 137 -19.91 -28.60 16.31
N ASN A 138 -20.01 -27.28 16.44
CA ASN A 138 -20.28 -26.56 17.69
C ASN A 138 -21.76 -26.17 17.86
N ASN A 139 -22.67 -26.73 17.06
CA ASN A 139 -24.11 -26.42 17.04
C ASN A 139 -24.44 -24.94 16.74
N ILE A 140 -23.60 -24.30 15.93
CA ILE A 140 -23.84 -22.94 15.42
C ILE A 140 -24.09 -23.06 13.92
N ASP A 141 -25.27 -22.65 13.48
CA ASP A 141 -25.60 -22.52 12.06
C ASP A 141 -25.86 -21.04 11.76
N PHE A 142 -25.19 -20.53 10.74
CA PHE A 142 -25.25 -19.11 10.37
C PHE A 142 -26.12 -18.92 9.13
N THR A 143 -26.85 -17.81 9.14
CA THR A 143 -27.65 -17.30 8.03
C THR A 143 -27.21 -15.88 7.70
N ASP A 144 -27.50 -15.43 6.48
CA ASP A 144 -27.21 -14.08 6.06
C ASP A 144 -27.95 -13.06 6.89
N LEU A 145 -27.24 -12.00 7.28
CA LEU A 145 -27.79 -10.83 7.94
C LEU A 145 -27.73 -9.67 6.96
N GLU A 146 -28.87 -9.00 6.75
CA GLU A 146 -28.91 -7.73 6.03
C GLU A 146 -27.85 -6.77 6.58
N VAL A 147 -27.25 -5.94 5.72
CA VAL A 147 -26.22 -4.99 6.15
C VAL A 147 -26.78 -4.10 7.27
N ILE A 148 -26.06 -4.09 8.40
CA ILE A 148 -26.43 -3.31 9.58
C ILE A 148 -25.45 -2.16 9.83
N GLN A 149 -25.95 -1.10 10.44
CA GLN A 149 -25.17 0.03 10.95
C GLN A 149 -25.59 0.38 12.37
N ALA A 150 -24.65 0.88 13.17
CA ALA A 150 -24.99 1.49 14.45
C ALA A 150 -25.15 3.00 14.26
N PHE A 151 -26.05 3.61 15.04
CA PHE A 151 -26.41 5.02 14.94
C PHE A 151 -26.29 5.67 16.32
N ASP A 152 -25.73 6.87 16.35
CA ASP A 152 -25.78 7.77 17.52
C ASP A 152 -26.48 9.07 17.10
N GLU A 153 -27.69 9.26 17.62
CA GLU A 153 -28.54 10.42 17.32
C GLU A 153 -28.76 11.26 18.59
N THR A 154 -28.50 12.56 18.47
CA THR A 154 -28.91 13.59 19.44
C THR A 154 -29.57 14.75 18.69
N GLU A 155 -30.14 15.71 19.41
CA GLU A 155 -30.73 16.93 18.81
C GLU A 155 -29.77 17.66 17.87
N ASN A 156 -28.45 17.56 18.10
CA ASN A 156 -27.42 18.30 17.37
C ASN A 156 -26.37 17.42 16.67
N SER A 157 -26.55 16.08 16.64
CA SER A 157 -25.57 15.18 16.02
C SER A 157 -26.20 13.92 15.46
N HIS A 158 -25.81 13.58 14.24
CA HIS A 158 -26.11 12.29 13.60
C HIS A 158 -24.78 11.61 13.26
N THR A 159 -24.53 10.44 13.85
CA THR A 159 -23.32 9.64 13.56
C THR A 159 -23.72 8.24 13.14
N GLU A 160 -23.23 7.83 11.98
CA GLU A 160 -23.45 6.52 11.39
C GLU A 160 -22.14 5.72 11.45
N TRP A 161 -22.21 4.51 12.00
CA TRP A 161 -21.06 3.61 12.12
C TRP A 161 -21.24 2.44 11.16
N PHE A 162 -20.26 2.23 10.29
CA PHE A 162 -20.36 1.16 9.28
C PHE A 162 -19.04 0.43 9.05
N ALA A 163 -19.14 -0.80 8.57
CA ALA A 163 -18.02 -1.61 8.15
C ALA A 163 -18.36 -2.32 6.82
N TRP A 164 -17.34 -2.53 5.99
CA TRP A 164 -17.48 -3.23 4.72
C TRP A 164 -17.02 -4.68 4.88
N GLY A 165 -17.92 -5.63 4.65
CA GLY A 165 -17.69 -7.06 4.81
C GLY A 165 -19.00 -7.85 4.71
N ILE A 166 -19.00 -9.08 5.23
CA ILE A 166 -20.17 -9.95 5.27
C ILE A 166 -20.71 -10.01 6.70
N TYR A 167 -22.03 -9.88 6.82
CA TYR A 167 -22.74 -9.92 8.10
C TYR A 167 -23.56 -11.19 8.16
N LEU A 168 -23.44 -11.93 9.26
CA LEU A 168 -24.16 -13.17 9.51
C LEU A 168 -24.81 -13.15 10.89
N THR A 169 -25.85 -13.94 11.05
CA THR A 169 -26.46 -14.20 12.35
C THR A 169 -26.72 -15.69 12.53
N SER A 170 -26.50 -16.21 13.73
CA SER A 170 -26.85 -17.59 14.04
C SER A 170 -28.36 -17.80 13.92
N SER A 171 -28.81 -19.02 13.59
CA SER A 171 -30.22 -19.35 13.40
C SER A 171 -31.09 -19.05 14.63
N ASP A 172 -30.52 -19.10 15.84
CA ASP A 172 -31.20 -18.70 17.08
C ASP A 172 -31.21 -17.17 17.31
N GLY A 173 -30.39 -16.41 16.58
CA GLY A 173 -30.19 -14.96 16.67
C GLY A 173 -29.23 -14.51 17.76
N LYS A 174 -28.60 -15.44 18.50
CA LYS A 174 -27.75 -15.12 19.66
C LYS A 174 -26.36 -14.63 19.30
N ILE A 175 -25.85 -15.01 18.13
CA ILE A 175 -24.53 -14.64 17.65
C ILE A 175 -24.70 -13.79 16.38
N ARG A 176 -24.00 -12.66 16.33
CA ARG A 176 -23.79 -11.90 15.10
C ARG A 176 -22.32 -11.97 14.71
N GLU A 177 -22.03 -12.39 13.50
CA GLU A 177 -20.66 -12.53 12.98
C GLU A 177 -20.41 -11.51 11.86
N PHE A 178 -19.24 -10.88 11.88
CA PHE A 178 -18.70 -10.13 10.76
C PHE A 178 -17.52 -10.89 10.15
N ARG A 179 -17.56 -11.15 8.83
CA ARG A 179 -16.42 -11.71 8.10
C ARG A 179 -15.71 -10.61 7.32
N ALA A 180 -14.48 -10.31 7.72
CA ALA A 180 -13.56 -9.43 7.03
C ALA A 180 -12.85 -10.19 5.91
N LEU A 181 -13.00 -9.73 4.67
CA LEU A 181 -12.25 -10.28 3.54
C LEU A 181 -10.81 -9.78 3.61
N LYS A 182 -9.86 -10.71 3.50
CA LYS A 182 -8.44 -10.46 3.33
C LYS A 182 -8.01 -10.94 1.95
N PHE A 183 -7.12 -10.19 1.31
CA PHE A 183 -6.55 -10.60 0.03
C PHE A 183 -5.87 -11.96 0.14
N SER A 184 -4.91 -12.06 1.07
CA SER A 184 -4.03 -13.20 1.19
C SER A 184 -4.47 -14.12 2.33
N LYS A 185 -3.70 -14.18 3.42
CA LYS A 185 -3.87 -15.07 4.56
C LYS A 185 -4.53 -14.39 5.76
N ALA A 186 -5.59 -14.99 6.28
CA ALA A 186 -6.23 -14.60 7.52
C ALA A 186 -5.24 -14.68 8.70
N GLY A 187 -5.25 -13.67 9.57
CA GLY A 187 -4.34 -13.59 10.72
C GLY A 187 -2.87 -13.35 10.36
N LEU A 188 -2.51 -13.14 9.09
CA LEU A 188 -1.15 -12.75 8.71
C LEU A 188 -0.78 -11.40 9.30
N THR A 189 -1.67 -10.42 9.14
CA THR A 189 -1.60 -9.12 9.80
C THR A 189 -2.80 -9.01 10.75
N PRO A 190 -2.59 -8.90 12.08
CA PRO A 190 -3.69 -8.78 13.03
C PRO A 190 -4.62 -7.62 12.68
N LEU A 191 -5.94 -7.86 12.74
CA LEU A 191 -6.91 -6.78 12.55
C LEU A 191 -6.64 -5.65 13.55
N ASN A 192 -6.57 -4.42 13.04
CA ASN A 192 -6.35 -3.24 13.89
C ASN A 192 -7.39 -3.20 15.05
N PRO A 193 -6.96 -3.03 16.32
CA PRO A 193 -7.88 -3.05 17.46
C PRO A 193 -8.98 -1.99 17.42
N ILE A 194 -8.71 -0.84 16.78
CA ILE A 194 -9.69 0.26 16.62
C ILE A 194 -10.75 -0.16 15.61
N ARG A 195 -10.33 -0.73 14.48
CA ARG A 195 -11.24 -1.33 13.47
C ARG A 195 -12.10 -2.42 14.10
N ALA A 196 -11.49 -3.34 14.85
CA ALA A 196 -12.19 -4.42 15.55
C ALA A 196 -13.21 -3.87 16.56
N GLY A 197 -12.85 -2.83 17.32
CA GLY A 197 -13.76 -2.17 18.27
C GLY A 197 -14.99 -1.53 17.61
N VAL A 198 -14.81 -0.86 16.47
CA VAL A 198 -15.93 -0.28 15.72
C VAL A 198 -16.81 -1.37 15.12
N ILE A 199 -16.24 -2.43 14.54
CA ILE A 199 -17.01 -3.58 14.03
C ILE A 199 -17.80 -4.25 15.15
N ALA A 200 -17.18 -4.47 16.32
CA ALA A 200 -17.84 -5.08 17.47
C ALA A 200 -19.03 -4.25 17.96
N ARG A 201 -18.91 -2.91 17.96
CA ARG A 201 -20.03 -2.00 18.23
C ARG A 201 -21.15 -2.16 17.20
N ILE A 202 -20.83 -2.21 15.91
CA ILE A 202 -21.82 -2.39 14.85
C ILE A 202 -22.55 -3.73 15.02
N LEU A 203 -21.84 -4.82 15.32
CA LEU A 203 -22.47 -6.12 15.57
C LEU A 203 -23.40 -6.08 16.80
N ALA A 204 -22.95 -5.43 17.88
CA ALA A 204 -23.70 -5.35 19.14
C ALA A 204 -25.00 -4.54 19.03
N ASP A 205 -24.96 -3.40 18.34
CA ASP A 205 -26.02 -2.39 18.40
C ASP A 205 -26.64 -2.06 17.02
N GLY A 206 -26.12 -2.66 15.95
CA GLY A 206 -26.51 -2.31 14.60
C GLY A 206 -27.90 -2.77 14.21
N VAL A 207 -28.51 -2.00 13.33
CA VAL A 207 -29.83 -2.21 12.73
C VAL A 207 -29.76 -2.00 11.20
N PRO A 208 -30.69 -2.57 10.42
CA PRO A 208 -30.84 -2.26 9.01
C PRO A 208 -31.18 -0.78 8.80
N HIS A 209 -31.00 -0.26 7.58
CA HIS A 209 -31.16 1.17 7.32
C HIS A 209 -31.68 1.45 5.90
N SER A 210 -32.17 2.68 5.67
CA SER A 210 -32.49 3.17 4.31
C SER A 210 -31.22 3.37 3.48
N GLU A 211 -31.32 3.29 2.15
CA GLU A 211 -30.19 3.52 1.23
C GLU A 211 -30.39 4.77 0.35
N PRO A 212 -30.31 5.99 0.93
CA PRO A 212 -30.33 7.23 0.18
C PRO A 212 -28.98 7.49 -0.52
N SER A 213 -28.84 8.65 -1.15
CA SER A 213 -27.57 9.09 -1.73
C SER A 213 -26.44 9.08 -0.69
N TRP A 214 -25.20 8.83 -1.11
CA TRP A 214 -24.05 8.81 -0.20
C TRP A 214 -23.86 10.12 0.59
N SER A 215 -24.26 11.27 0.04
CA SER A 215 -24.21 12.57 0.73
C SER A 215 -25.38 12.85 1.66
N SER A 216 -26.29 11.90 1.88
CA SER A 216 -27.46 12.04 2.75
C SER A 216 -27.36 11.13 3.97
N PRO A 217 -27.91 11.53 5.12
CA PRO A 217 -28.01 10.67 6.29
C PRO A 217 -28.93 9.47 5.99
N ARG A 218 -28.62 8.32 6.60
CA ARG A 218 -29.40 7.08 6.55
C ARG A 218 -30.35 7.04 7.74
N ASP A 219 -31.55 6.51 7.50
CA ASP A 219 -32.55 6.32 8.55
C ASP A 219 -32.47 4.87 9.05
N PRO A 220 -32.39 4.63 10.37
CA PRO A 220 -32.46 3.30 10.93
C PRO A 220 -33.85 2.69 10.68
N ILE A 221 -33.87 1.48 10.12
CA ILE A 221 -35.06 0.65 9.98
C ILE A 221 -35.12 -0.26 11.21
N TYR A 222 -35.87 0.15 12.22
CA TYR A 222 -36.12 -0.66 13.42
C TYR A 222 -37.07 -1.83 13.13
N LYS A 223 -36.66 -2.74 12.23
CA LYS A 223 -37.17 -4.11 12.20
C LYS A 223 -36.64 -4.83 13.44
N VAL A 224 -37.46 -5.70 14.05
CA VAL A 224 -37.06 -6.48 15.23
C VAL A 224 -36.03 -7.53 14.81
N LEU A 225 -34.75 -7.16 14.79
CA LEU A 225 -33.67 -8.15 14.88
C LEU A 225 -33.69 -8.71 16.30
N LYS A 226 -33.54 -10.03 16.44
CA LYS A 226 -33.34 -10.63 17.76
C LYS A 226 -32.09 -10.00 18.40
N PRO A 227 -32.13 -9.67 19.70
CA PRO A 227 -30.96 -9.15 20.40
C PRO A 227 -29.90 -10.24 20.46
N ALA A 228 -28.70 -9.92 19.98
CA ALA A 228 -27.56 -10.82 20.11
C ALA A 228 -27.08 -10.87 21.57
N GLU A 229 -26.56 -12.02 21.97
CA GLU A 229 -25.86 -12.22 23.24
C GLU A 229 -24.34 -12.09 23.03
N HIS A 230 -23.85 -12.51 21.85
CA HIS A 230 -22.44 -12.53 21.48
C HIS A 230 -22.19 -11.94 20.09
N VAL A 231 -20.97 -11.42 19.90
CA VAL A 231 -20.46 -10.95 18.62
C VAL A 231 -19.17 -11.68 18.27
N ARG A 232 -18.97 -11.92 16.98
CA ARG A 232 -17.76 -12.57 16.46
C ARG A 232 -17.21 -11.81 15.26
N ILE A 233 -15.89 -11.65 15.19
CA ILE A 233 -15.19 -11.12 14.02
C ILE A 233 -14.25 -12.21 13.51
N ARG A 234 -14.39 -12.55 12.23
CA ARG A 234 -13.57 -13.55 11.56
C ARG A 234 -12.91 -12.94 10.33
N GLU A 235 -11.65 -13.24 10.11
CA GLU A 235 -10.95 -12.96 8.86
C GLU A 235 -11.01 -14.17 7.94
N ILE A 236 -11.22 -13.92 6.64
CA ILE A 236 -11.22 -14.93 5.59
C ILE A 236 -10.20 -14.52 4.52
N GLY A 237 -9.21 -15.38 4.28
CA GLY A 237 -8.22 -15.22 3.23
C GLY A 237 -8.75 -15.67 1.88
N CYS A 238 -8.95 -14.74 0.95
CA CYS A 238 -9.59 -15.02 -0.33
C CYS A 238 -8.68 -15.81 -1.27
N LEU A 239 -7.36 -15.56 -1.26
CA LEU A 239 -6.43 -16.26 -2.15
C LEU A 239 -5.85 -17.54 -1.56
N ASP A 240 -5.75 -17.68 -0.23
CA ASP A 240 -5.16 -18.86 0.42
C ASP A 240 -6.18 -19.77 1.13
N SER A 241 -7.46 -19.39 1.13
CA SER A 241 -8.56 -20.12 1.77
C SER A 241 -8.41 -20.31 3.29
N SER A 242 -7.61 -19.47 3.95
CA SER A 242 -7.45 -19.50 5.40
C SER A 242 -8.57 -18.75 6.12
N GLN A 243 -8.74 -19.05 7.42
CA GLN A 243 -9.69 -18.36 8.28
C GLN A 243 -9.13 -18.22 9.70
N ALA A 244 -9.45 -17.11 10.35
CA ALA A 244 -9.00 -16.82 11.72
C ALA A 244 -10.08 -16.05 12.50
N ILE A 245 -10.40 -16.50 13.70
CA ILE A 245 -11.23 -15.71 14.63
C ILE A 245 -10.35 -14.64 15.25
N VAL A 246 -10.74 -13.38 15.05
CA VAL A 246 -10.04 -12.20 15.58
C VAL A 246 -10.62 -11.79 16.92
N LEU A 247 -11.94 -11.88 17.05
CA LEU A 247 -12.66 -11.48 18.26
C LEU A 247 -13.86 -12.41 18.45
N GLU A 248 -14.05 -12.84 19.70
CA GLU A 248 -15.30 -13.40 20.19
C GLU A 248 -15.57 -12.78 21.55
N ALA A 249 -16.74 -12.16 21.72
CA ALA A 249 -17.06 -11.38 22.91
C ALA A 249 -18.57 -11.36 23.16
N SER A 250 -18.99 -11.21 24.41
CA SER A 250 -20.36 -10.82 24.72
C SER A 250 -20.66 -9.41 24.19
N VAL A 251 -21.95 -9.09 23.98
CA VAL A 251 -22.37 -7.74 23.61
C VAL A 251 -21.92 -6.68 24.61
N ALA A 252 -21.86 -7.01 25.91
CA ALA A 252 -21.37 -6.10 26.95
C ALA A 252 -19.87 -5.80 26.79
N GLU A 253 -19.06 -6.83 26.55
CA GLU A 253 -17.61 -6.69 26.31
C GLU A 253 -17.32 -5.94 25.01
N ALA A 254 -18.09 -6.20 23.95
CA ALA A 254 -17.99 -5.48 22.68
C ALA A 254 -18.20 -3.97 22.84
N ARG A 255 -19.26 -3.58 23.56
CA ARG A 255 -19.54 -2.17 23.89
C ARG A 255 -18.43 -1.56 24.75
N LYS A 256 -17.93 -2.30 25.75
CA LYS A 256 -16.83 -1.85 26.61
C LYS A 256 -15.55 -1.61 25.79
N MET A 257 -15.18 -2.56 24.93
CA MET A 257 -14.02 -2.45 24.05
C MET A 257 -14.13 -1.24 23.11
N PHE A 258 -15.32 -1.01 22.55
CA PHE A 258 -15.55 0.18 21.73
C PHE A 258 -15.31 1.47 22.52
N VAL A 259 -15.95 1.63 23.69
CA VAL A 259 -15.83 2.85 24.51
C VAL A 259 -14.42 3.07 25.04
N GLU A 260 -13.77 2.04 25.55
CA GLU A 260 -12.49 2.17 26.25
C GLU A 260 -11.29 2.20 25.29
N LYS A 261 -11.36 1.50 24.15
CA LYS A 261 -10.21 1.36 23.24
C LYS A 261 -10.40 2.10 21.92
N ALA A 262 -11.52 1.89 21.24
CA ALA A 262 -11.68 2.41 19.88
C ALA A 262 -12.11 3.88 19.88
N LEU A 263 -13.12 4.23 20.66
CA LEU A 263 -13.77 5.53 20.63
C LEU A 263 -12.83 6.72 20.89
N PRO A 264 -11.90 6.70 21.86
CA PRO A 264 -10.99 7.82 22.08
C PRO A 264 -10.15 8.15 20.84
N ILE A 265 -9.62 7.12 20.17
CA ILE A 265 -8.81 7.25 18.96
C ILE A 265 -9.68 7.64 17.76
N VAL A 266 -10.91 7.12 17.67
CA VAL A 266 -11.86 7.55 16.63
C VAL A 266 -12.18 9.04 16.76
N ILE A 267 -12.46 9.52 17.97
CA ILE A 267 -12.76 10.93 18.22
C ILE A 267 -11.58 11.79 17.75
N GLU A 268 -10.36 11.44 18.16
CA GLU A 268 -9.15 12.13 17.72
C GLU A 268 -9.04 12.18 16.19
N ARG A 269 -9.23 11.05 15.51
CA ARG A 269 -9.10 10.94 14.05
C ARG A 269 -10.19 11.70 13.30
N VAL A 270 -11.43 11.67 13.79
CA VAL A 270 -12.60 12.30 13.13
C VAL A 270 -12.72 13.79 13.44
N GLN A 271 -12.14 14.26 14.56
CA GLN A 271 -12.00 15.68 14.85
C GLN A 271 -10.98 16.37 13.93
N GLY A 272 -10.07 15.61 13.32
CA GLY A 272 -9.04 16.16 12.43
C GLY A 272 -7.95 16.90 13.19
N GLY A 273 -7.35 17.91 12.57
CA GLY A 273 -6.38 18.81 13.21
C GLY A 273 -4.92 18.36 13.11
N THR A 274 -4.67 17.12 12.70
CA THR A 274 -3.34 16.62 12.36
C THR A 274 -3.31 16.26 10.87
N GLN A 275 -2.47 16.95 10.12
CA GLN A 275 -2.20 16.63 8.72
C GLN A 275 -0.92 15.82 8.62
N LYS A 276 -0.99 14.71 7.87
CA LYS A 276 0.14 13.82 7.68
C LYS A 276 0.17 13.36 6.23
N PRO A 277 0.95 14.04 5.37
CA PRO A 277 1.15 13.62 4.00
C PRO A 277 1.57 12.15 3.89
N GLY A 278 1.10 11.47 2.85
CA GLY A 278 1.37 10.06 2.60
C GLY A 278 0.49 9.49 1.47
N PRO A 279 0.39 8.15 1.36
CA PRO A 279 -0.32 7.49 0.25
C PRO A 279 -1.80 7.90 0.08
N SER A 280 -2.46 8.38 1.14
CA SER A 280 -3.84 8.86 1.10
C SER A 280 -4.01 10.21 0.37
N CYS A 281 -2.92 10.96 0.16
CA CYS A 281 -2.93 12.26 -0.51
C CYS A 281 -3.52 12.18 -1.93
N ARG A 282 -3.25 11.10 -2.67
CA ARG A 282 -3.77 10.90 -4.05
C ARG A 282 -5.31 10.91 -4.12
N GLY A 283 -5.98 10.45 -3.06
CA GLY A 283 -7.43 10.37 -2.97
C GLY A 283 -8.05 11.47 -2.10
N CYS A 284 -7.25 12.40 -1.59
CA CYS A 284 -7.71 13.48 -0.74
C CYS A 284 -8.21 14.65 -1.60
N ARG A 285 -9.50 15.00 -1.46
CA ARG A 285 -10.10 16.14 -2.17
C ARG A 285 -9.46 17.49 -1.82
N ALA A 286 -8.72 17.56 -0.70
CA ALA A 286 -8.08 18.76 -0.18
C ALA A 286 -6.56 18.81 -0.43
N ASN A 287 -6.01 17.87 -1.21
CA ASN A 287 -4.56 17.75 -1.41
C ASN A 287 -3.90 19.05 -1.92
N THR A 288 -4.50 19.77 -2.85
CA THR A 288 -3.98 21.04 -3.40
C THR A 288 -3.99 22.20 -2.41
N MET A 289 -4.75 22.08 -1.31
CA MET A 289 -4.91 23.11 -0.26
C MET A 289 -4.26 22.70 1.07
N CYS A 290 -3.59 21.55 1.11
CA CYS A 290 -3.00 21.01 2.33
C CYS A 290 -1.65 21.70 2.61
N GLU A 291 -1.57 22.50 3.68
CA GLU A 291 -0.34 23.25 4.02
C GLU A 291 0.87 22.35 4.33
N THR A 292 0.62 21.12 4.81
CA THR A 292 1.69 20.17 5.12
C THR A 292 2.16 19.36 3.91
N LEU A 293 1.40 19.34 2.80
CA LEU A 293 1.81 18.72 1.54
C LEU A 293 2.43 19.80 0.64
N PRO A 294 3.76 19.83 0.46
CA PRO A 294 4.41 20.87 -0.34
C PRO A 294 3.96 20.81 -1.81
N ASN A 295 3.26 21.85 -2.27
CA ASN A 295 2.98 22.06 -3.68
C ASN A 295 4.28 22.47 -4.41
N ARG A 296 4.65 21.72 -5.43
CA ARG A 296 5.85 21.93 -6.26
C ARG A 296 5.47 21.79 -7.74
N PRO A 297 4.91 22.84 -8.36
CA PRO A 297 4.55 22.83 -9.78
C PRO A 297 5.78 22.47 -10.64
N GLY A 298 5.63 21.48 -11.53
CA GLY A 298 6.69 21.05 -12.44
C GLY A 298 7.83 20.29 -11.74
N LEU A 299 7.60 19.73 -10.55
CA LEU A 299 8.58 18.94 -9.83
C LEU A 299 9.14 17.78 -10.69
N LEU A 300 8.28 17.08 -11.42
CA LEU A 300 8.65 15.92 -12.22
C LEU A 300 9.26 16.31 -13.58
N GLY A 301 9.18 17.59 -13.96
CA GLY A 301 9.71 18.09 -15.23
C GLY A 301 9.00 17.56 -16.48
N ILE A 302 7.80 17.00 -16.31
CA ILE A 302 6.97 16.48 -17.41
C ILE A 302 5.97 17.53 -17.87
N THR A 303 5.52 17.41 -19.12
CA THR A 303 4.47 18.30 -19.68
C THR A 303 3.08 17.66 -19.66
N ALA A 304 3.04 16.33 -19.50
CA ALA A 304 1.80 15.58 -19.46
C ALA A 304 1.07 15.79 -18.12
N PHE A 305 -0.20 16.19 -18.21
CA PHE A 305 -1.12 16.12 -17.08
C PHE A 305 -1.66 14.70 -16.97
N ALA A 306 -1.53 14.07 -15.80
CA ALA A 306 -2.01 12.71 -15.59
C ALA A 306 -3.52 12.65 -15.87
N PRO A 307 -4.06 11.59 -16.48
CA PRO A 307 -5.49 11.47 -16.82
C PRO A 307 -6.39 11.35 -15.57
N TRP A 308 -5.85 10.83 -14.48
CA TRP A 308 -6.40 10.81 -13.12
C TRP A 308 -5.25 11.03 -12.12
N PRO A 309 -5.52 11.42 -10.86
CA PRO A 309 -4.49 11.58 -9.85
C PRO A 309 -3.68 10.29 -9.68
N LYS A 310 -2.36 10.38 -9.86
CA LYS A 310 -1.43 9.26 -9.69
C LYS A 310 -0.55 9.48 -8.47
N ALA A 311 -0.05 8.39 -7.89
CA ALA A 311 0.95 8.43 -6.84
C ALA A 311 2.27 7.86 -7.35
N TYR A 312 3.29 8.70 -7.44
CA TYR A 312 4.63 8.31 -7.81
C TYR A 312 5.43 7.91 -6.57
N SER A 313 5.94 6.68 -6.58
CA SER A 313 7.02 6.26 -5.69
C SER A 313 8.08 5.52 -6.50
N PRO A 314 9.39 5.70 -6.21
CA PRO A 314 10.44 4.99 -6.94
C PRO A 314 10.28 3.46 -6.88
N SER A 315 9.82 2.93 -5.74
CA SER A 315 9.58 1.50 -5.53
C SER A 315 8.55 0.93 -6.50
N LYS A 316 7.39 1.58 -6.64
CA LYS A 316 6.31 1.14 -7.54
C LYS A 316 6.66 1.37 -9.00
N PHE A 317 7.37 2.46 -9.28
CA PHE A 317 7.79 2.81 -10.62
C PHE A 317 8.80 1.81 -11.23
N HIS A 318 9.63 1.14 -10.41
CA HIS A 318 10.45 0.02 -10.86
C HIS A 318 9.63 -1.11 -11.50
N THR A 319 8.46 -1.43 -10.94
CA THR A 319 7.54 -2.43 -11.51
C THR A 319 7.03 -1.97 -12.87
N TYR A 320 6.68 -0.69 -13.02
CA TYR A 320 6.24 -0.14 -14.30
C TYR A 320 7.33 -0.25 -15.37
N ARG A 321 8.57 0.16 -15.06
CA ARG A 321 9.70 0.05 -16.00
C ARG A 321 9.97 -1.38 -16.46
N ARG A 322 9.77 -2.34 -15.56
CA ARG A 322 9.91 -3.76 -15.88
C ARG A 322 8.77 -4.25 -16.77
N CYS A 323 7.53 -3.98 -16.39
CA CYS A 323 6.34 -4.32 -17.17
C CYS A 323 5.17 -3.41 -16.75
N PRO A 324 4.74 -2.46 -17.61
CA PRO A 324 3.61 -1.59 -17.32
C PRO A 324 2.33 -2.37 -17.02
N ARG A 325 2.12 -3.51 -17.70
CA ARG A 325 0.97 -4.38 -17.42
C ARG A 325 1.02 -4.95 -16.01
N GLN A 326 2.18 -5.37 -15.52
CA GLN A 326 2.32 -5.85 -14.15
C GLN A 326 1.99 -4.74 -13.14
N TYR A 327 2.54 -3.53 -13.35
CA TYR A 327 2.24 -2.35 -12.53
C TYR A 327 0.74 -2.07 -12.50
N PHE A 328 0.09 -2.05 -13.67
CA PHE A 328 -1.35 -1.82 -13.76
C PHE A 328 -2.15 -2.86 -12.96
N LEU A 329 -1.84 -4.14 -13.10
CA LEU A 329 -2.54 -5.18 -12.34
C LEU A 329 -2.31 -5.05 -10.82
N GLN A 330 -1.11 -4.72 -10.36
CA GLN A 330 -0.78 -4.71 -8.93
C GLN A 330 -1.11 -3.38 -8.22
N ASP A 331 -0.86 -2.24 -8.87
CA ASP A 331 -0.89 -0.91 -8.25
C ASP A 331 -2.12 -0.09 -8.66
N GLU A 332 -2.59 -0.18 -9.90
CA GLU A 332 -3.80 0.52 -10.38
C GLU A 332 -5.08 -0.29 -10.08
N LEU A 333 -5.08 -1.59 -10.37
CA LEU A 333 -6.20 -2.49 -10.06
C LEU A 333 -6.14 -3.09 -8.65
N GLY A 334 -4.99 -3.02 -7.97
CA GLY A 334 -4.85 -3.54 -6.62
C GLY A 334 -4.90 -5.07 -6.50
N LEU A 335 -4.61 -5.81 -7.59
CA LEU A 335 -4.63 -7.28 -7.57
C LEU A 335 -3.44 -7.80 -6.75
N ARG A 336 -3.73 -8.35 -5.57
CA ARG A 336 -2.72 -8.94 -4.68
C ARG A 336 -2.48 -10.40 -5.01
N THR A 337 -1.34 -10.92 -4.61
CA THR A 337 -0.92 -12.31 -4.87
C THR A 337 -0.81 -13.09 -3.56
N LYS A 338 -0.68 -14.42 -3.66
CA LYS A 338 -0.36 -15.24 -2.50
C LYS A 338 1.00 -14.80 -1.92
N PRO A 339 1.20 -14.86 -0.59
CA PRO A 339 2.50 -14.57 0.00
C PRO A 339 3.48 -15.67 -0.41
N GLU A 340 4.61 -15.29 -0.99
CA GLU A 340 5.69 -16.22 -1.33
C GLU A 340 6.82 -16.10 -0.31
N SER A 341 7.66 -17.14 -0.21
CA SER A 341 8.92 -17.06 0.52
C SER A 341 9.82 -16.00 -0.11
N GLN A 342 10.32 -15.06 0.70
CA GLN A 342 11.28 -14.04 0.26
C GLN A 342 12.52 -14.70 -0.36
N ASN A 343 13.05 -14.13 -1.44
CA ASN A 343 14.33 -14.60 -1.98
C ASN A 343 15.50 -14.08 -1.12
N SER A 344 16.65 -14.75 -1.22
CA SER A 344 17.81 -14.46 -0.35
C SER A 344 18.38 -13.05 -0.49
N ALA A 345 18.24 -12.42 -1.67
CA ALA A 345 18.70 -11.06 -1.90
C ALA A 345 17.78 -10.01 -1.27
N GLN A 346 16.46 -10.21 -1.36
CA GLN A 346 15.45 -9.36 -0.72
C GLN A 346 15.56 -9.45 0.80
N GLN A 347 15.63 -10.67 1.34
CA GLN A 347 15.78 -10.90 2.77
C GLN A 347 17.03 -10.20 3.31
N ARG A 348 18.17 -10.34 2.62
CA ARG A 348 19.41 -9.62 2.96
C ARG A 348 19.19 -8.10 3.02
N GLY A 349 18.61 -7.52 1.97
CA GLY A 349 18.35 -6.08 1.91
C GLY A 349 17.50 -5.61 3.08
N LEU A 350 16.38 -6.28 3.34
CA LEU A 350 15.47 -5.95 4.45
C LEU A 350 16.18 -5.98 5.81
N LEU A 351 16.99 -7.01 6.07
CA LEU A 351 17.75 -7.13 7.31
C LEU A 351 18.75 -5.97 7.48
N VAL A 352 19.56 -5.71 6.45
CA VAL A 352 20.58 -4.64 6.53
C VAL A 352 19.94 -3.26 6.73
N HIS A 353 18.86 -2.95 6.01
CA HIS A 353 18.12 -1.68 6.18
C HIS A 353 17.53 -1.55 7.59
N ALA A 354 16.84 -2.59 8.09
CA ALA A 354 16.22 -2.55 9.42
C ALA A 354 17.26 -2.35 10.55
N TRP A 355 18.41 -3.02 10.46
CA TRP A 355 19.49 -2.84 11.42
C TRP A 355 20.06 -1.43 11.41
N LEU A 356 20.33 -0.89 10.22
CA LEU A 356 20.92 0.44 10.09
C LEU A 356 19.96 1.55 10.50
N GLU A 357 18.67 1.42 10.18
CA GLU A 357 17.63 2.31 10.69
C GLU A 357 17.68 2.38 12.22
N GLN A 358 17.67 1.22 12.89
CA GLN A 358 17.67 1.14 14.35
C GLN A 358 19.00 1.64 14.94
N ALA A 359 20.13 1.33 14.29
CA ALA A 359 21.44 1.79 14.72
C ALA A 359 21.55 3.33 14.65
N HIS A 360 21.14 3.94 13.53
CA HIS A 360 21.24 5.37 13.28
C HIS A 360 20.20 6.19 14.06
N LYS A 361 19.07 5.61 14.47
CA LYS A 361 18.10 6.27 15.39
C LYS A 361 18.77 6.76 16.68
N ARG A 362 19.82 6.08 17.14
CA ARG A 362 20.61 6.48 18.31
C ARG A 362 21.38 7.79 18.10
N SER A 363 21.52 8.27 16.85
CA SER A 363 22.39 9.38 16.47
C SER A 363 23.84 9.17 16.93
N LEU A 364 24.30 7.92 16.88
CA LEU A 364 25.65 7.50 17.22
C LEU A 364 26.27 6.78 16.02
N GLU A 365 27.59 6.90 15.91
CA GLU A 365 28.38 6.13 14.95
C GLU A 365 28.19 4.63 15.20
N CYS A 366 28.06 3.85 14.13
CA CYS A 366 28.05 2.40 14.21
C CYS A 366 29.44 1.88 14.58
N SER A 367 29.54 1.04 15.61
CA SER A 367 30.81 0.46 16.04
C SER A 367 30.82 -1.06 15.96
N LYS A 368 32.01 -1.65 16.14
CA LYS A 368 32.19 -3.11 16.13
C LYS A 368 31.39 -3.81 17.24
N GLU A 369 31.16 -3.12 18.35
CA GLU A 369 30.39 -3.61 19.48
C GLU A 369 28.89 -3.65 19.20
N ASP A 370 28.41 -2.88 18.22
CA ASP A 370 27.01 -2.92 17.79
C ASP A 370 26.70 -4.16 16.93
N LEU A 371 27.71 -4.66 16.20
CA LEU A 371 27.55 -5.73 15.23
C LEU A 371 27.15 -7.06 15.90
N PRO A 372 26.27 -7.86 15.27
CA PRO A 372 26.12 -9.25 15.66
C PRO A 372 27.44 -10.00 15.49
N THR A 373 27.59 -11.11 16.21
CA THR A 373 28.66 -12.09 15.98
C THR A 373 28.06 -13.41 15.55
N ASN A 374 28.89 -14.37 15.15
CA ASN A 374 28.44 -15.71 14.76
C ASN A 374 27.78 -16.49 15.91
N SER A 375 27.87 -16.01 17.15
CA SER A 375 27.33 -16.68 18.35
C SER A 375 26.46 -15.77 19.23
N THR A 376 26.30 -14.49 18.91
CA THR A 376 25.47 -13.54 19.65
C THR A 376 24.82 -12.53 18.71
N LEU A 377 23.58 -12.15 18.98
CA LEU A 377 22.84 -11.21 18.14
C LEU A 377 23.30 -9.75 18.31
N GLY A 378 23.83 -9.39 19.48
CA GLY A 378 24.00 -7.98 19.85
C GLY A 378 22.66 -7.28 20.16
N VAL A 379 22.72 -6.06 20.68
CA VAL A 379 21.53 -5.36 21.22
C VAL A 379 20.52 -5.05 20.12
N ILE A 380 20.98 -4.48 19.00
CA ILE A 380 20.11 -4.01 17.92
C ILE A 380 19.37 -5.16 17.24
N ALA A 381 20.05 -6.25 16.89
CA ALA A 381 19.38 -7.40 16.27
C ALA A 381 18.42 -8.10 17.26
N THR A 382 18.72 -8.09 18.56
CA THR A 382 17.79 -8.58 19.59
C THR A 382 16.52 -7.72 19.66
N GLU A 383 16.64 -6.39 19.61
CA GLU A 383 15.50 -5.47 19.59
C GLU A 383 14.62 -5.66 18.34
N LEU A 384 15.25 -5.98 17.19
CA LEU A 384 14.56 -6.29 15.95
C LEU A 384 13.94 -7.70 15.92
N GLY A 385 14.13 -8.50 16.97
CA GLY A 385 13.58 -9.85 17.08
C GLY A 385 14.23 -10.87 16.14
N TRP A 386 15.46 -10.60 15.69
CA TRP A 386 16.16 -11.49 14.76
C TRP A 386 16.54 -12.82 15.39
N ASN A 387 16.67 -13.84 14.55
CA ASN A 387 17.38 -15.07 14.87
C ASN A 387 18.84 -15.03 14.38
N GLN A 388 19.62 -16.06 14.73
CA GLN A 388 21.05 -16.11 14.40
C GLN A 388 21.34 -16.23 12.90
N ASP A 389 20.46 -16.88 12.13
CA ASP A 389 20.64 -17.03 10.68
C ASP A 389 20.45 -15.69 9.97
N GLU A 390 19.46 -14.91 10.39
CA GLU A 390 19.24 -13.53 9.92
C GLU A 390 20.46 -12.64 10.24
N ALA A 391 20.97 -12.74 11.46
CA ALA A 391 22.19 -12.02 11.85
C ALA A 391 23.40 -12.41 10.98
N ASN A 392 23.58 -13.70 10.69
CA ASN A 392 24.67 -14.20 9.85
C ASN A 392 24.56 -13.71 8.40
N VAL A 393 23.34 -13.57 7.85
CA VAL A 393 23.11 -13.03 6.50
C VAL A 393 23.52 -11.55 6.41
N ALA A 394 23.20 -10.75 7.44
CA ALA A 394 23.47 -9.31 7.44
C ALA A 394 24.93 -8.96 7.80
N LEU A 395 25.57 -9.77 8.66
CA LEU A 395 26.87 -9.47 9.26
C LEU A 395 27.97 -9.01 8.28
N PRO A 396 28.21 -9.67 7.12
CA PRO A 396 29.25 -9.23 6.19
C PRO A 396 29.04 -7.79 5.71
N PHE A 397 27.79 -7.41 5.45
CA PHE A 397 27.42 -6.08 4.95
C PHE A 397 27.54 -5.02 6.05
N LEU A 398 27.03 -5.33 7.25
CA LEU A 398 27.12 -4.42 8.39
C LEU A 398 28.57 -4.16 8.81
N SER A 399 29.43 -5.18 8.68
CA SER A 399 30.86 -5.07 8.94
C SER A 399 31.54 -4.08 8.01
N GLN A 400 31.13 -4.01 6.73
CA GLN A 400 31.66 -3.03 5.79
C GLN A 400 31.11 -1.61 6.06
N HIS A 401 29.81 -1.50 6.37
CA HIS A 401 29.20 -0.20 6.71
C HIS A 401 29.91 0.47 7.89
N GLN A 402 30.29 -0.27 8.94
CA GLN A 402 30.88 0.35 10.14
C GLN A 402 32.10 1.23 9.82
N PHE A 403 32.89 0.86 8.81
CA PHE A 403 34.10 1.60 8.43
C PHE A 403 33.80 2.89 7.66
N THR A 404 32.56 3.05 7.21
CA THR A 404 32.10 4.15 6.34
C THR A 404 30.84 4.82 6.91
N CYS A 405 30.54 4.59 8.19
CA CYS A 405 29.38 5.15 8.85
C CYS A 405 29.40 6.69 8.73
N PRO A 406 28.33 7.32 8.23
CA PRO A 406 28.33 8.77 8.01
C PRO A 406 28.15 9.55 9.31
N ILE A 407 27.66 8.88 10.35
CA ILE A 407 27.22 9.49 11.59
C ILE A 407 28.38 9.61 12.54
N ASN A 408 28.57 10.82 13.07
CA ASN A 408 29.51 11.10 14.16
C ASN A 408 28.78 11.79 15.32
N LYS A 409 29.49 12.05 16.42
CA LYS A 409 28.92 12.67 17.64
C LYS A 409 28.25 14.03 17.43
N SER A 410 28.57 14.75 16.36
CA SER A 410 27.98 16.06 16.03
C SER A 410 26.86 15.98 14.99
N SER A 411 26.65 14.79 14.41
CA SER A 411 25.64 14.58 13.39
C SER A 411 24.24 14.65 13.99
N LYS A 412 23.31 15.24 13.25
CA LYS A 412 21.88 15.17 13.56
C LYS A 412 21.21 14.31 12.53
N VAL A 413 20.39 13.36 12.97
CA VAL A 413 19.89 12.28 12.14
C VAL A 413 18.38 12.28 12.15
N ALA A 414 17.79 12.01 11.00
CA ALA A 414 16.40 11.66 10.87
C ALA A 414 16.28 10.48 9.89
N THR A 415 15.93 9.32 10.42
CA THR A 415 15.86 8.05 9.68
C THR A 415 14.43 7.82 9.19
N GLU A 416 14.31 7.23 7.99
CA GLU A 416 13.08 6.59 7.53
C GLU A 416 11.84 7.51 7.60
N ILE A 417 12.05 8.76 7.20
CA ILE A 417 11.03 9.80 7.17
C ILE A 417 10.38 9.82 5.80
N SER A 418 9.05 9.83 5.74
CA SER A 418 8.36 10.07 4.48
C SER A 418 8.60 11.52 4.01
N VAL A 419 9.05 11.65 2.77
CA VAL A 419 9.15 12.92 2.05
C VAL A 419 8.09 12.90 0.96
N GLU A 420 7.17 13.84 1.06
CA GLU A 420 5.96 13.91 0.25
C GLU A 420 5.92 15.25 -0.47
N ALA A 421 5.42 15.27 -1.70
CA ALA A 421 5.20 16.49 -2.46
C ALA A 421 4.03 16.32 -3.43
N LEU A 422 3.46 17.43 -3.90
CA LEU A 422 2.44 17.42 -4.95
C LEU A 422 2.97 18.19 -6.16
N ASP A 423 3.13 17.51 -7.29
CA ASP A 423 3.30 18.19 -8.57
C ASP A 423 1.93 18.58 -9.12
N THR A 424 1.57 19.83 -8.92
CA THR A 424 0.26 20.36 -9.35
C THR A 424 0.14 20.54 -10.86
N ASP A 425 1.27 20.64 -11.57
CA ASP A 425 1.26 20.76 -13.04
C ASP A 425 1.04 19.41 -13.72
N ALA A 426 1.28 18.31 -12.99
CA ALA A 426 1.04 16.94 -13.45
C ALA A 426 -0.18 16.26 -12.78
N ASP A 427 -0.68 16.79 -11.65
CA ASP A 427 -1.64 16.13 -10.73
C ASP A 427 -1.12 14.77 -10.22
N ILE A 428 0.12 14.79 -9.73
CA ILE A 428 0.82 13.60 -9.23
C ILE A 428 1.32 13.87 -7.82
N SER A 429 0.93 13.02 -6.86
CA SER A 429 1.52 13.02 -5.52
C SER A 429 2.79 12.18 -5.51
N ILE A 430 3.87 12.71 -4.96
CA ILE A 430 5.16 12.05 -4.83
C ILE A 430 5.30 11.57 -3.40
N SER A 431 5.68 10.31 -3.22
CA SER A 431 6.06 9.73 -1.94
C SER A 431 7.39 9.01 -2.09
N THR A 432 8.35 9.35 -1.24
CA THR A 432 9.61 8.62 -1.11
C THR A 432 10.06 8.59 0.33
N ARG A 433 10.91 7.62 0.66
CA ARG A 433 11.42 7.42 2.01
C ARG A 433 12.93 7.21 1.94
N PRO A 434 13.75 8.24 2.19
CA PRO A 434 15.18 8.07 2.34
C PRO A 434 15.50 7.10 3.45
N ASP A 435 16.50 6.25 3.21
CA ASP A 435 17.08 5.42 4.26
C ASP A 435 17.62 6.32 5.40
N LEU A 436 18.29 7.43 5.04
CA LEU A 436 18.86 8.36 6.00
C LEU A 436 18.87 9.81 5.48
N ILE A 437 18.35 10.75 6.28
CA ILE A 437 18.68 12.17 6.17
C ILE A 437 19.51 12.57 7.39
N TYR A 438 20.65 13.21 7.18
CA TYR A 438 21.44 13.72 8.27
C TYR A 438 22.06 15.06 7.96
N LYS A 439 22.44 15.77 9.02
CA LYS A 439 23.24 16.97 8.95
C LYS A 439 24.60 16.71 9.57
N ASN A 440 25.67 17.04 8.86
CA ASN A 440 27.04 17.01 9.35
C ASN A 440 27.72 18.35 9.04
N GLY A 441 28.07 19.12 10.08
CA GLY A 441 28.60 20.47 9.89
C GLY A 441 27.59 21.38 9.16
N ASP A 442 27.96 21.90 7.99
CA ASP A 442 27.11 22.74 7.14
C ASP A 442 26.39 21.94 6.02
N ASP A 443 26.60 20.63 5.93
CA ASP A 443 26.05 19.78 4.88
C ASP A 443 24.74 19.10 5.33
N LEU A 444 23.68 19.28 4.55
CA LEU A 444 22.46 18.48 4.60
C LEU A 444 22.57 17.34 3.58
N VAL A 445 22.49 16.11 4.05
CA VAL A 445 22.76 14.93 3.22
C VAL A 445 21.54 14.02 3.20
N TRP A 446 21.09 13.69 2.00
CA TRP A 446 20.16 12.60 1.72
C TRP A 446 20.96 11.38 1.31
N ARG A 447 20.79 10.26 2.01
CA ARG A 447 21.55 9.04 1.72
C ARG A 447 20.63 7.86 1.45
N GLU A 448 20.86 7.24 0.31
CA GLU A 448 20.28 5.97 -0.10
C GLU A 448 21.33 4.87 0.04
N MET A 449 20.90 3.68 0.39
CA MET A 449 21.74 2.50 0.56
C MET A 449 21.24 1.37 -0.31
N LYS A 450 22.17 0.59 -0.88
CA LYS A 450 21.85 -0.66 -1.58
C LYS A 450 22.87 -1.74 -1.24
N THR A 451 22.37 -2.93 -0.91
CA THR A 451 23.20 -4.13 -0.80
C THR A 451 23.38 -4.78 -2.18
N VAL A 452 24.62 -5.03 -2.57
CA VAL A 452 24.97 -5.59 -3.88
C VAL A 452 25.92 -6.77 -3.72
N SER A 453 25.96 -7.66 -4.71
CA SER A 453 26.93 -8.77 -4.70
C SER A 453 28.35 -8.31 -4.97
N SER A 454 28.52 -7.25 -5.77
CA SER A 454 29.80 -6.62 -6.08
C SER A 454 29.57 -5.16 -6.46
N ILE A 455 30.54 -4.30 -6.14
CA ILE A 455 30.51 -2.88 -6.50
C ILE A 455 31.15 -2.70 -7.88
N LYS A 456 30.57 -1.83 -8.70
CA LYS A 456 31.09 -1.46 -10.02
C LYS A 456 31.21 0.05 -10.12
N ASP A 457 32.25 0.52 -10.79
CA ASP A 457 32.44 1.93 -11.06
C ASP A 457 31.72 2.31 -12.35
N LEU A 458 30.70 3.17 -12.20
CA LEU A 458 29.80 3.59 -13.26
C LEU A 458 29.74 5.12 -13.32
N GLU A 459 29.35 5.64 -14.48
CA GLU A 459 29.06 7.06 -14.67
C GLU A 459 27.74 7.45 -13.97
N ASN A 460 27.58 8.74 -13.65
CA ASN A 460 26.43 9.26 -12.91
C ASN A 460 25.09 8.94 -13.57
N GLU A 461 25.02 9.11 -14.89
CA GLU A 461 23.83 8.85 -15.71
C GLU A 461 23.38 7.39 -15.59
N ILE A 462 24.34 6.47 -15.47
CA ILE A 462 24.06 5.05 -15.28
C ILE A 462 23.46 4.81 -13.89
N TYR A 463 23.97 5.48 -12.85
CA TYR A 463 23.38 5.40 -11.51
C TYR A 463 21.96 5.95 -11.46
N PHE A 464 21.70 7.11 -12.05
CA PHE A 464 20.34 7.69 -12.11
C PHE A 464 19.37 6.81 -12.89
N ASN A 465 19.85 6.10 -13.91
CA ASN A 465 19.04 5.16 -14.65
C ASN A 465 18.75 3.88 -13.84
N ILE A 466 19.71 3.34 -13.09
CA ILE A 466 19.50 2.14 -12.27
C ILE A 466 18.64 2.46 -11.03
N TYR A 467 18.85 3.63 -10.43
CA TYR A 467 18.28 4.05 -9.14
C TYR A 467 17.46 5.34 -9.31
N PRO A 468 16.19 5.24 -9.76
CA PRO A 468 15.31 6.39 -10.03
C PRO A 468 15.01 7.24 -8.79
N GLN A 469 15.25 6.73 -7.59
CA GLN A 469 15.14 7.49 -6.35
C GLN A 469 16.19 8.60 -6.22
N LEU A 470 17.36 8.46 -6.86
CA LEU A 470 18.44 9.46 -6.79
C LEU A 470 18.10 10.77 -7.52
N PRO A 471 17.67 10.76 -8.80
CA PRO A 471 17.27 12.00 -9.45
C PRO A 471 16.06 12.66 -8.77
N LEU A 472 15.14 11.85 -8.21
CA LEU A 472 14.05 12.37 -7.39
C LEU A 472 14.59 13.05 -6.11
N ALA A 473 15.50 12.40 -5.37
CA ALA A 473 16.09 12.95 -4.16
C ALA A 473 16.80 14.28 -4.43
N ILE A 474 17.57 14.38 -5.52
CA ILE A 474 18.21 15.64 -5.94
C ILE A 474 17.15 16.71 -6.17
N ARG A 475 16.07 16.40 -6.90
CA ARG A 475 14.97 17.34 -7.13
C ARG A 475 14.32 17.81 -5.82
N LEU A 476 13.97 16.88 -4.93
CA LEU A 476 13.34 17.19 -3.64
C LEU A 476 14.25 18.03 -2.72
N MET A 477 15.56 17.74 -2.73
CA MET A 477 16.56 18.50 -1.99
C MET A 477 16.67 19.92 -2.52
N VAL A 478 16.77 20.10 -3.84
CA VAL A 478 16.84 21.43 -4.49
C VAL A 478 15.58 22.25 -4.18
N GLU A 479 14.40 21.65 -4.30
CA GLU A 479 13.09 22.28 -4.10
C GLU A 479 12.68 22.44 -2.62
N ASN A 480 13.58 22.13 -1.68
CA ASN A 480 13.35 22.20 -0.24
C ASN A 480 12.05 21.47 0.19
N ALA A 481 11.85 20.25 -0.31
CA ALA A 481 10.64 19.46 -0.06
C ALA A 481 10.71 18.62 1.22
N ILE A 482 11.84 18.65 1.96
CA ILE A 482 11.98 17.94 3.24
C ILE A 482 10.99 18.52 4.27
N PRO A 483 10.26 17.68 5.04
CA PRO A 483 9.27 18.16 6.00
C PRO A 483 9.83 19.16 7.02
N LYS A 484 9.05 20.20 7.33
CA LYS A 484 9.48 21.31 8.20
C LYS A 484 9.96 20.86 9.58
N ASN A 485 9.27 19.90 10.20
CA ASN A 485 9.64 19.33 11.50
C ASN A 485 11.01 18.62 11.46
N VAL A 486 11.37 18.02 10.33
CA VAL A 486 12.70 17.43 10.12
C VAL A 486 13.73 18.54 9.99
N MET A 487 13.44 19.58 9.22
CA MET A 487 14.34 20.72 9.05
C MET A 487 14.59 21.46 10.37
N GLU A 488 13.57 21.61 11.23
CA GLU A 488 13.71 22.17 12.57
C GLU A 488 14.64 21.31 13.46
N LYS A 489 14.52 19.97 13.37
CA LYS A 489 15.39 19.04 14.09
C LYS A 489 16.85 19.15 13.64
N LEU A 490 17.08 19.16 12.32
CA LEU A 490 18.42 19.21 11.73
C LEU A 490 19.06 20.61 11.90
N GLY A 491 18.27 21.67 11.83
CA GLY A 491 18.72 23.06 11.90
C GLY A 491 19.29 23.58 10.58
N GLU A 492 19.91 24.76 10.62
CA GLU A 492 20.43 25.45 9.43
C GLU A 492 21.57 24.67 8.74
N TYR A 493 21.66 24.80 7.43
CA TYR A 493 22.67 24.16 6.58
C TYR A 493 23.03 25.12 5.43
N LYS A 494 24.16 24.90 4.78
CA LYS A 494 24.61 25.72 3.64
C LYS A 494 24.68 24.94 2.34
N ASN A 495 25.04 23.66 2.41
CA ASN A 495 25.21 22.82 1.23
C ASN A 495 24.24 21.63 1.29
N LYS A 496 23.88 21.10 0.11
CA LYS A 496 22.99 19.96 -0.04
C LYS A 496 23.67 18.87 -0.85
N ARG A 497 23.62 17.63 -0.37
CA ARG A 497 24.18 16.48 -1.09
C ARG A 497 23.21 15.32 -1.11
N VAL A 498 23.29 14.54 -2.18
CA VAL A 498 22.67 13.23 -2.28
C VAL A 498 23.79 12.19 -2.35
N GLU A 499 23.63 11.10 -1.62
CA GLU A 499 24.60 10.02 -1.53
C GLU A 499 23.96 8.67 -1.83
N LEU A 500 24.70 7.82 -2.53
CA LEU A 500 24.41 6.39 -2.69
C LEU A 500 25.52 5.59 -2.01
N GLU A 501 25.17 4.84 -0.98
CA GLU A 501 26.02 3.84 -0.34
C GLU A 501 25.76 2.47 -0.98
N LEU A 502 26.79 1.89 -1.58
CA LEU A 502 26.79 0.52 -2.09
C LEU A 502 27.57 -0.36 -1.13
N ILE A 503 26.91 -1.39 -0.61
CA ILE A 503 27.50 -2.31 0.36
C ILE A 503 27.54 -3.72 -0.24
N SER A 504 28.73 -4.28 -0.35
CA SER A 504 28.95 -5.69 -0.68
C SER A 504 29.54 -6.42 0.53
N PRO A 505 29.68 -7.76 0.49
CA PRO A 505 30.36 -8.48 1.58
C PRO A 505 31.81 -8.02 1.82
N ASP A 506 32.48 -7.56 0.76
CA ASP A 506 33.92 -7.32 0.77
C ASP A 506 34.30 -5.83 0.76
N GLU A 507 33.38 -4.95 0.36
CA GLU A 507 33.63 -3.53 0.16
C GLU A 507 32.36 -2.70 0.45
N CYS A 508 32.54 -1.48 0.97
CA CYS A 508 31.53 -0.42 0.98
C CYS A 508 32.05 0.81 0.21
N LYS A 509 31.21 1.37 -0.67
CA LYS A 509 31.54 2.57 -1.46
C LYS A 509 30.42 3.59 -1.38
N THR A 510 30.78 4.87 -1.26
CA THR A 510 29.84 5.99 -1.33
C THR A 510 30.07 6.81 -2.58
N ILE A 511 28.98 7.08 -3.30
CA ILE A 511 28.96 8.03 -4.42
C ILE A 511 28.17 9.25 -3.96
N THR A 512 28.72 10.44 -4.18
CA THR A 512 28.16 11.71 -3.68
C THR A 512 27.90 12.66 -4.85
N TRP A 513 26.73 13.29 -4.84
CA TRP A 513 26.34 14.34 -5.77
C TRP A 513 26.06 15.64 -5.04
N ASP A 514 26.66 16.74 -5.51
CA ASP A 514 26.37 18.10 -5.05
C ASP A 514 25.07 18.58 -5.73
N CYS A 515 24.08 18.97 -4.93
CA CYS A 515 22.79 19.43 -5.44
C CYS A 515 22.86 20.84 -6.06
N ASP A 516 23.94 21.60 -5.81
CA ASP A 516 24.14 22.93 -6.39
C ASP A 516 24.89 22.90 -7.74
N ASP A 517 25.48 21.76 -8.11
CA ASP A 517 26.12 21.58 -9.43
C ASP A 517 25.05 21.52 -10.56
N GLU A 518 25.13 22.48 -11.49
CA GLU A 518 24.22 22.57 -12.64
C GLU A 518 24.21 21.32 -13.52
N LYS A 519 25.35 20.64 -13.71
CA LYS A 519 25.40 19.41 -14.52
C LYS A 519 24.65 18.27 -13.84
N VAL A 520 24.81 18.15 -12.52
CA VAL A 520 24.09 17.16 -11.71
C VAL A 520 22.59 17.42 -11.78
N LYS A 521 22.16 18.67 -11.59
CA LYS A 521 20.74 19.06 -11.67
C LYS A 521 20.12 18.75 -13.02
N LEU A 522 20.75 19.19 -14.12
CA LEU A 522 20.23 18.96 -15.47
C LEU A 522 20.17 17.46 -15.81
N SER A 523 21.20 16.70 -15.45
CA SER A 523 21.22 15.23 -15.64
C SER A 523 20.10 14.56 -14.84
N ALA A 524 19.93 14.92 -13.56
CA ALA A 524 18.87 14.39 -12.71
C ALA A 524 17.47 14.72 -13.22
N TRP A 525 17.21 15.98 -13.60
CA TRP A 525 15.90 16.41 -14.11
C TRP A 525 15.55 15.74 -15.43
N SER A 526 16.50 15.67 -16.37
CA SER A 526 16.28 14.99 -17.65
C SER A 526 15.95 13.51 -17.43
N GLN A 527 16.70 12.82 -16.57
CA GLN A 527 16.46 11.41 -16.27
C GLN A 527 15.12 11.18 -15.57
N LEU A 528 14.74 12.04 -14.61
CA LEU A 528 13.45 11.93 -13.94
C LEU A 528 12.29 12.14 -14.92
N ALA A 529 12.35 13.20 -15.73
CA ALA A 529 11.30 13.51 -16.70
C ALA A 529 11.15 12.39 -17.75
N GLU A 530 12.26 11.93 -18.34
CA GLU A 530 12.26 10.85 -19.34
C GLU A 530 11.65 9.55 -18.79
N GLN A 531 11.94 9.24 -17.53
CA GLN A 531 11.42 8.06 -16.87
C GLN A 531 9.90 8.19 -16.62
N VAL A 532 9.46 9.33 -16.11
CA VAL A 532 8.10 9.49 -15.56
C VAL A 532 7.06 9.84 -16.64
N ASP A 533 7.45 10.51 -17.73
CA ASP A 533 6.51 11.06 -18.73
C ASP A 533 5.59 10.00 -19.36
N ASN A 534 6.18 8.87 -19.77
CA ASN A 534 5.41 7.75 -20.31
C ASN A 534 4.45 7.17 -19.27
N TRP A 535 4.92 6.96 -18.04
CA TRP A 535 4.08 6.42 -16.97
C TRP A 535 2.92 7.36 -16.60
N ALA A 536 3.17 8.66 -16.55
CA ALA A 536 2.16 9.66 -16.20
C ALA A 536 1.00 9.65 -17.20
N SER A 537 1.32 9.61 -18.49
CA SER A 537 0.35 9.61 -19.59
C SER A 537 -0.21 8.23 -19.96
N ASP A 538 0.41 7.14 -19.49
CA ASP A 538 -0.02 5.78 -19.84
C ASP A 538 -1.44 5.49 -19.30
N THR A 539 -2.29 5.08 -20.24
CA THR A 539 -3.68 4.63 -20.02
C THR A 539 -3.93 3.22 -20.53
N LEU A 540 -2.96 2.64 -21.25
CA LEU A 540 -3.06 1.33 -21.88
C LEU A 540 -2.31 0.25 -21.09
N PHE A 541 -1.18 0.63 -20.48
CA PHE A 541 -0.32 -0.25 -19.68
C PHE A 541 0.07 -1.51 -20.45
N ALA A 542 0.52 -1.32 -21.70
CA ALA A 542 0.99 -2.41 -22.53
C ALA A 542 2.26 -3.05 -21.93
N PRO A 543 2.40 -4.38 -21.98
CA PRO A 543 3.62 -5.01 -21.48
C PRO A 543 4.86 -4.52 -22.26
N SER A 544 5.99 -4.48 -21.57
CA SER A 544 7.30 -4.26 -22.20
C SER A 544 7.59 -5.38 -23.21
N ALA A 545 8.52 -5.16 -24.16
CA ALA A 545 8.87 -6.12 -25.20
C ALA A 545 9.31 -7.50 -24.67
N ASN A 546 10.01 -7.53 -23.52
CA ASN A 546 10.46 -8.75 -22.85
C ASN A 546 9.96 -8.76 -21.40
N PRO A 547 8.66 -9.04 -21.17
CA PRO A 547 8.10 -9.02 -19.83
C PRO A 547 8.58 -10.27 -19.04
N PRO A 548 8.78 -10.16 -17.72
CA PRO A 548 9.26 -11.25 -16.87
C PRO A 548 8.17 -12.29 -16.55
N CYS A 549 7.42 -12.76 -17.54
CA CYS A 549 6.19 -13.52 -17.32
C CYS A 549 6.38 -14.82 -16.53
N ASN A 550 7.53 -15.48 -16.66
CA ASN A 550 7.84 -16.75 -15.98
C ASN A 550 7.99 -16.66 -14.45
N TRP A 551 8.26 -15.48 -13.91
CA TRP A 551 8.34 -15.23 -12.46
C TRP A 551 7.49 -14.03 -12.01
N CYS A 552 6.65 -13.51 -12.91
CA CYS A 552 5.69 -12.47 -12.59
C CYS A 552 4.53 -13.07 -11.77
N LYS A 553 4.31 -12.56 -10.55
CA LYS A 553 3.33 -13.09 -9.59
C LYS A 553 1.86 -12.98 -10.06
N VAL A 554 1.59 -12.06 -10.98
CA VAL A 554 0.24 -11.86 -11.56
C VAL A 554 0.09 -12.49 -12.95
N SER A 555 1.10 -13.24 -13.42
CA SER A 555 1.10 -13.87 -14.75
C SER A 555 -0.08 -14.83 -14.95
N GLN A 556 -0.47 -15.56 -13.91
CA GLN A 556 -1.61 -16.49 -13.95
C GLN A 556 -2.94 -15.83 -14.35
N TRP A 557 -3.11 -14.53 -14.09
CA TRP A 557 -4.30 -13.77 -14.49
C TRP A 557 -4.06 -12.86 -15.70
N CYS A 558 -2.80 -12.61 -16.06
CA CYS A 558 -2.43 -11.70 -17.12
C CYS A 558 -2.72 -12.29 -18.49
N GLU A 559 -3.47 -11.57 -19.32
CA GLU A 559 -3.81 -12.03 -20.67
C GLU A 559 -2.59 -12.11 -21.61
N PHE A 560 -1.50 -11.41 -21.26
CA PHE A 560 -0.26 -11.38 -22.03
C PHE A 560 0.75 -12.45 -21.62
N ALA A 561 0.59 -13.08 -20.45
CA ALA A 561 1.54 -14.07 -19.95
C ALA A 561 1.53 -15.40 -20.74
N ASN A 562 0.38 -15.71 -21.36
CA ASN A 562 0.16 -16.90 -22.20
C ASN A 562 -0.10 -16.54 -23.66
N ALA A 563 0.00 -15.25 -24.02
CA ALA A 563 0.07 -14.89 -25.43
C ALA A 563 1.34 -15.56 -25.96
N GLU A 564 1.20 -16.29 -27.06
CA GLU A 564 2.30 -16.82 -27.84
C GLU A 564 3.20 -15.62 -28.24
N LEU A 565 4.11 -15.21 -27.35
CA LEU A 565 5.26 -14.39 -27.67
C LEU A 565 6.21 -15.33 -28.41
N VAL A 566 5.79 -15.63 -29.64
CA VAL A 566 6.51 -16.44 -30.61
C VAL A 566 7.70 -15.60 -31.01
N LYS A 567 8.79 -15.78 -30.25
CA LYS A 567 10.15 -15.40 -30.60
C LYS A 567 10.46 -13.92 -30.36
N ALA A 568 11.48 -13.67 -29.55
CA ALA A 568 12.10 -12.36 -29.46
C ALA A 568 13.29 -12.30 -30.41
N ASP A 569 13.45 -11.16 -31.08
CA ASP A 569 14.70 -10.83 -31.74
C ASP A 569 15.62 -10.15 -30.72
N ILE A 570 16.70 -10.83 -30.35
CA ILE A 570 17.74 -10.30 -29.47
C ILE A 570 19.03 -10.19 -30.28
N GLY A 571 19.27 -8.99 -30.82
CA GLY A 571 20.51 -8.71 -31.57
C GLY A 571 20.63 -9.47 -32.90
N GLY A 572 19.52 -9.73 -33.59
CA GLY A 572 19.44 -10.46 -34.86
C GLY A 572 19.23 -11.98 -34.69
N LEU A 573 19.05 -12.45 -33.45
CA LEU A 573 18.79 -13.85 -33.13
C LEU A 573 17.35 -14.04 -32.68
N GLN A 574 16.62 -14.91 -33.36
CA GLN A 574 15.30 -15.35 -32.91
C GLN A 574 15.47 -16.34 -31.76
N VAL A 575 15.03 -15.97 -30.56
CA VAL A 575 15.09 -16.81 -29.35
C VAL A 575 13.68 -17.19 -28.94
N ASP A 576 13.45 -18.49 -28.74
CA ASP A 576 12.24 -18.98 -28.09
C ASP A 576 12.29 -18.59 -26.60
N LEU A 577 11.44 -17.65 -26.19
CA LEU A 577 11.42 -17.12 -24.82
C LEU A 577 10.90 -18.14 -23.79
N LYS A 578 10.32 -19.26 -24.23
CA LYS A 578 9.81 -20.32 -23.34
C LYS A 578 10.90 -21.33 -23.01
N THR A 579 11.77 -21.65 -23.97
CA THR A 579 12.85 -22.66 -23.80
C THR A 579 14.23 -22.03 -23.65
N GLY A 580 14.42 -20.78 -24.06
CA GLY A 580 15.72 -20.13 -24.17
C GLY A 580 16.54 -20.58 -25.37
N GLU A 581 15.96 -21.34 -26.31
CA GLU A 581 16.66 -21.86 -27.48
C GLU A 581 16.77 -20.83 -28.60
N ILE A 582 17.95 -20.76 -29.22
CA ILE A 582 18.21 -19.95 -30.42
C ILE A 582 17.68 -20.71 -31.65
N ILE A 583 16.78 -20.11 -32.41
CA ILE A 583 16.18 -20.69 -33.60
C ILE A 583 17.09 -20.40 -34.80
N GLU A 584 17.74 -21.43 -35.35
CA GLU A 584 18.64 -21.30 -36.50
C GLU A 584 17.89 -20.81 -37.75
N ASN A 585 18.43 -19.78 -38.42
CA ASN A 585 18.02 -19.13 -39.69
C ASN A 585 17.29 -17.77 -39.63
N ALA A 586 17.85 -16.75 -38.97
CA ALA A 586 17.46 -15.36 -39.20
C ALA A 586 18.64 -14.51 -39.69
N SER A 587 18.42 -13.79 -40.79
CA SER A 587 19.39 -12.91 -41.44
C SER A 587 19.41 -11.54 -40.75
N ILE A 588 20.59 -11.03 -40.43
CA ILE A 588 20.81 -9.77 -39.70
C ILE A 588 20.50 -8.55 -40.59
N PRO A 589 19.74 -7.56 -40.10
CA PRO A 589 20.05 -6.16 -40.36
C PRO A 589 20.22 -5.34 -39.06
N LEU A 590 21.13 -4.36 -39.16
CA LEU A 590 21.59 -3.45 -38.11
C LEU A 590 20.55 -2.41 -37.62
N ILE A 591 20.82 -1.90 -36.41
CA ILE A 591 20.31 -0.67 -35.70
C ILE A 591 19.17 -1.01 -34.70
N SER A 592 19.22 -0.77 -33.38
CA SER A 592 20.06 0.09 -32.51
C SER A 592 20.53 -0.64 -31.24
N ASN A 593 21.80 -0.46 -30.90
CA ASN A 593 22.42 -0.99 -29.68
C ASN A 593 22.04 -0.15 -28.46
N ASP A 594 21.29 -0.72 -27.50
CA ASP A 594 21.55 -0.35 -26.11
C ASP A 594 21.40 -1.54 -25.15
N ASP A 595 22.35 -2.45 -25.28
CA ASP A 595 22.60 -3.61 -24.41
C ASP A 595 22.82 -3.22 -22.92
N ARG A 596 22.95 -1.91 -22.64
CA ARG A 596 23.08 -1.33 -21.30
C ARG A 596 21.75 -1.31 -20.54
N VAL A 597 20.63 -1.07 -21.23
CA VAL A 597 19.29 -0.98 -20.61
C VAL A 597 18.82 -2.36 -20.15
N ALA A 598 19.05 -3.40 -20.97
CA ALA A 598 18.71 -4.77 -20.61
C ALA A 598 19.52 -5.30 -19.41
N LYS A 599 20.82 -4.99 -19.34
CA LYS A 599 21.68 -5.36 -18.20
C LYS A 599 21.35 -4.57 -16.92
N ALA A 600 20.99 -3.30 -17.03
CA ALA A 600 20.53 -2.49 -15.90
C ALA A 600 19.19 -3.00 -15.32
N LEU A 601 18.24 -3.36 -16.19
CA LEU A 601 16.96 -3.97 -15.80
C LEU A 601 17.15 -5.35 -15.14
N GLY A 602 18.11 -6.16 -15.62
CA GLY A 602 18.46 -7.45 -15.03
C GLY A 602 19.08 -7.34 -13.62
N LEU A 603 19.89 -6.31 -13.35
CA LEU A 603 20.42 -6.06 -12.00
C LEU A 603 19.35 -5.47 -11.06
N ALA A 604 18.53 -4.53 -11.53
CA ALA A 604 17.49 -3.88 -10.74
C ALA A 604 16.35 -4.83 -10.35
N ALA A 605 16.01 -5.79 -11.22
CA ALA A 605 15.00 -6.83 -10.94
C ALA A 605 15.35 -7.71 -9.74
N SER A 606 16.63 -7.82 -9.37
CA SER A 606 17.09 -8.59 -8.21
C SER A 606 17.03 -7.82 -6.88
N LEU A 607 16.80 -6.50 -6.93
CA LEU A 607 16.97 -5.57 -5.80
C LEU A 607 15.67 -4.90 -5.32
N ALA A 608 14.57 -4.98 -6.07
CA ALA A 608 13.35 -4.23 -5.78
C ALA A 608 12.14 -5.15 -5.59
N GLU A 609 11.94 -5.64 -4.37
CA GLU A 609 10.61 -5.69 -3.73
C GLU A 609 10.83 -5.52 -2.22
N VAL A 610 10.55 -4.34 -1.69
CA VAL A 610 10.28 -4.16 -0.26
C VAL A 610 8.83 -4.54 -0.08
N SER A 611 8.53 -5.44 0.85
CA SER A 611 7.16 -5.77 1.21
C SER A 611 6.52 -4.55 1.89
N GLU A 612 5.77 -3.75 1.14
CA GLU A 612 4.72 -2.95 1.75
C GLU A 612 3.62 -3.94 2.16
N ASN A 613 3.44 -4.15 3.46
CA ASN A 613 2.22 -4.76 4.01
C ASN A 613 1.05 -3.79 3.78
N ASP A 614 0.60 -3.70 2.52
CA ASP A 614 -0.55 -2.91 2.08
C ASP A 614 -1.82 -3.78 2.04
N GLU A 615 -2.07 -4.54 3.12
CA GLU A 615 -3.35 -5.25 3.29
C GLU A 615 -4.48 -4.33 3.75
N ASP A 616 -4.16 -3.16 4.32
CA ASP A 616 -5.13 -2.16 4.72
C ASP A 616 -5.04 -0.94 3.80
N ILE A 617 -5.77 -1.00 2.68
CA ILE A 617 -6.15 0.21 1.96
C ILE A 617 -7.37 0.79 2.70
N PRO A 618 -7.26 1.95 3.38
CA PRO A 618 -8.43 2.64 3.89
C PRO A 618 -9.25 3.14 2.69
N PHE A 619 -10.47 2.61 2.56
CA PHE A 619 -11.50 3.02 1.59
C PHE A 619 -11.86 4.51 1.71
#